data_AF-A0A960QLX3-F1
#
_entry.id   AF-A0A960QLX3-F1
#
_cell.length_a   1.000
_cell.length_b   1.000
_cell.length_c   1.000
_cell.angle_alpha   90.00
_cell.angle_beta   90.00
_cell.angle_gamma   90.00
#
_symmetry.space_group_name_H-M   'P 1'
#
loop_
_entity.id
_entity.type
_entity.pdbx_description
1 polymer ?
#
loop_
_entity_poly.entity_id
_entity_poly.type
_entity_poly.pdbx_seq_one_letter_code
_entity_poly.pdbx_strand_id
1 'polypeptide(L)'
;MKLDLECTWNEKKKKVKQSIHFDFHPKLIFSMPNEVTIRLQQLAHFIGVEGPKALEELKSSYEQYPKSVYAGYVYHRALIFFELFEEADELFQELRKRFEDQLLIKSILAYQLLKNKKYEDASAIFQGIEVLKGAFPRRKQFFFEEAFIFHHFWACYFLETGDELQSEKHQRLMFLITNTFKSFCATVGSV
;
A
#
# COMPACT_ATOMS: atom_id res chain seq x y z
N MET A 1 -8.45 15.12 6.27
CA MET A 1 -9.19 15.17 5.00
C MET A 1 -9.48 13.75 4.51
N LYS A 2 -10.61 13.53 3.83
CA LYS A 2 -10.97 12.23 3.22
C LYS A 2 -11.50 12.40 1.80
N LEU A 3 -11.37 11.33 1.01
CA LEU A 3 -11.96 11.17 -0.32
C LEU A 3 -13.00 10.05 -0.25
N ASP A 4 -14.26 10.39 -0.50
CA ASP A 4 -15.35 9.41 -0.58
C ASP A 4 -15.61 9.07 -2.06
N LEU A 5 -15.54 7.78 -2.40
CA LEU A 5 -15.77 7.28 -3.74
C LEU A 5 -16.98 6.35 -3.75
N GLU A 6 -17.87 6.53 -4.73
CA GLU A 6 -18.90 5.54 -5.05
C GLU A 6 -18.35 4.58 -6.09
N CYS A 7 -18.12 3.33 -5.68
CA CYS A 7 -17.61 2.29 -6.55
C CYS A 7 -18.72 1.28 -6.85
N THR A 8 -18.71 0.74 -8.07
CA THR A 8 -19.55 -0.38 -8.46
C THR A 8 -18.70 -1.62 -8.66
N TRP A 9 -19.19 -2.75 -8.17
CA TRP A 9 -18.55 -4.06 -8.36
C TRP A 9 -19.65 -5.12 -8.56
N ASN A 10 -19.33 -6.19 -9.29
CA ASN A 10 -20.28 -7.18 -9.82
C ASN A 10 -21.35 -6.54 -10.73
N GLU A 11 -20.96 -6.12 -11.94
CA GLU A 11 -21.88 -5.71 -13.01
C GLU A 11 -22.95 -4.68 -12.58
N LYS A 12 -22.53 -3.63 -11.86
CA LYS A 12 -23.40 -2.55 -11.37
C LYS A 12 -24.47 -2.96 -10.33
N LYS A 13 -24.50 -4.22 -9.86
CA LYS A 13 -25.52 -4.69 -8.89
C LYS A 13 -25.26 -4.20 -7.45
N LYS A 14 -24.02 -3.83 -7.11
CA LYS A 14 -23.69 -3.29 -5.78
C LYS A 14 -22.95 -1.97 -5.91
N LYS A 15 -23.59 -0.89 -5.46
CA LYS A 15 -22.96 0.39 -5.18
C LYS A 15 -22.40 0.37 -3.76
N VAL A 16 -21.14 0.72 -3.63
CA VAL A 16 -20.44 0.69 -2.36
C VAL A 16 -19.69 2.01 -2.19
N LYS A 17 -19.91 2.67 -1.05
CA LYS A 17 -19.11 3.84 -0.67
C LYS A 17 -17.82 3.35 -0.01
N GLN A 18 -16.69 3.86 -0.48
CA GLN A 18 -15.39 3.70 0.16
C GLN A 18 -14.82 5.06 0.55
N SER A 19 -14.17 5.11 1.71
CA SER A 19 -13.55 6.33 2.24
C SER A 19 -12.05 6.12 2.38
N ILE A 20 -11.29 6.98 1.70
CA ILE A 20 -9.83 7.04 1.76
C ILE A 20 -9.44 8.24 2.63
N HIS A 21 -8.63 7.99 3.65
CA HIS A 21 -8.21 9.01 4.62
C HIS A 21 -6.74 9.39 4.42
N PHE A 22 -6.47 10.70 4.50
CA PHE A 22 -5.14 11.29 4.26
C PHE A 22 -4.49 11.84 5.53
N ASP A 23 -5.29 12.09 6.57
CA ASP A 23 -4.89 12.66 7.86
C ASP A 23 -4.85 11.65 9.00
N PHE A 24 -5.31 10.43 8.75
CA PHE A 24 -5.49 9.41 9.76
C PHE A 24 -4.48 8.28 9.60
N HIS A 25 -3.64 8.08 10.60
CA HIS A 25 -2.77 6.92 10.74
C HIS A 25 -3.50 5.84 11.57
N PRO A 26 -4.06 4.77 10.96
CA PRO A 26 -4.77 3.76 11.73
C PRO A 26 -3.83 3.09 12.72
N LYS A 27 -4.17 3.08 14.02
CA LYS A 27 -3.35 2.47 15.07
C LYS A 27 -2.91 1.04 14.74
N LEU A 28 -3.78 0.27 14.08
CA LEU A 28 -3.49 -1.11 13.64
C LEU A 28 -2.37 -1.22 12.61
N ILE A 29 -2.15 -0.20 11.79
CA ILE A 29 -1.13 -0.18 10.74
C ILE A 29 0.17 0.40 11.29
N PHE A 30 0.06 1.52 12.00
CA PHE A 30 1.22 2.29 12.43
C PHE A 30 1.76 1.83 13.78
N SER A 31 0.91 1.59 14.78
CA SER A 31 1.34 1.11 16.12
C SER A 31 2.63 1.77 16.66
N MET A 32 2.84 3.05 16.35
CA MET A 32 4.01 3.84 16.66
C MET A 32 3.63 5.33 16.78
N PRO A 33 4.49 6.18 17.38
CA PRO A 33 4.24 7.61 17.48
C PRO A 33 4.08 8.29 16.10
N ASN A 34 3.37 9.42 16.08
CA ASN A 34 3.16 10.17 14.85
C ASN A 34 4.47 10.74 14.30
N GLU A 35 5.40 11.18 15.16
CA GLU A 35 6.69 11.73 14.69
C GLU A 35 7.50 10.66 13.95
N VAL A 36 7.51 9.42 14.48
CA VAL A 36 8.15 8.27 13.84
C VAL A 36 7.47 7.95 12.52
N THR A 37 6.13 7.96 12.49
CA THR A 37 5.37 7.72 11.26
C THR A 37 5.74 8.70 10.14
N ILE A 38 5.79 9.99 10.46
CA ILE A 38 6.16 11.05 9.51
C ILE A 38 7.59 10.86 9.03
N ARG A 39 8.53 10.53 9.93
CA ARG A 39 9.92 10.28 9.57
C ARG A 39 10.05 9.08 8.63
N LEU A 40 9.37 7.98 8.88
CA LEU A 40 9.39 6.81 8.00
C LEU A 40 8.81 7.11 6.61
N GLN A 41 7.74 7.92 6.53
CA GLN A 41 7.20 8.38 5.25
C GLN A 41 8.22 9.23 4.47
N GLN A 42 8.92 10.14 5.15
CA GLN A 42 9.98 10.95 4.54
C GLN A 42 11.14 10.08 4.03
N LEU A 43 11.63 9.15 4.85
CA LEU A 43 12.69 8.22 4.46
C LEU A 43 12.29 7.37 3.26
N ALA A 44 11.07 6.84 3.24
CA ALA A 44 10.56 6.06 2.12
C ALA A 44 10.46 6.90 0.84
N HIS A 45 10.10 8.18 0.96
CA HIS A 45 10.00 9.11 -0.18
C HIS A 45 11.38 9.52 -0.73
N PHE A 46 12.35 9.76 0.15
CA PHE A 46 13.68 10.26 -0.20
C PHE A 46 14.78 9.18 -0.16
N ILE A 47 14.40 7.90 -0.21
CA ILE A 47 15.34 6.77 -0.03
C ILE A 47 16.52 6.82 -1.00
N GLY A 48 16.29 7.24 -2.25
CA GLY A 48 17.36 7.37 -3.26
C GLY A 48 18.34 8.52 -2.99
N VAL A 49 17.95 9.50 -2.17
CA VAL A 49 18.79 10.65 -1.79
C VAL A 49 19.51 10.36 -0.47
N GLU A 50 18.80 9.82 0.52
CA GLU A 50 19.34 9.52 1.85
C GLU A 50 20.27 8.29 1.85
N GLY A 51 20.10 7.39 0.88
CA GLY A 51 20.98 6.25 0.66
C GLY A 51 20.97 5.23 1.81
N PRO A 52 22.10 4.55 2.08
CA PRO A 52 22.17 3.46 3.07
C PRO A 52 21.78 3.87 4.51
N LYS A 53 21.96 5.14 4.89
CA LYS A 53 21.57 5.63 6.22
C LYS A 53 20.07 5.52 6.46
N ALA A 54 19.26 5.78 5.42
CA ALA A 54 17.83 5.60 5.52
C ALA A 54 17.45 4.13 5.74
N LEU A 55 18.18 3.20 5.10
CA LEU A 55 17.94 1.77 5.30
C LEU A 55 18.20 1.35 6.76
N GLU A 56 19.28 1.85 7.37
CA GLU A 56 19.61 1.60 8.78
C GLU A 56 18.54 2.16 9.73
N GLU A 57 18.05 3.37 9.46
CA GLU A 57 17.01 4.01 10.28
C GLU A 57 15.65 3.30 10.15
N LEU A 58 15.30 2.86 8.94
CA LEU A 58 14.11 2.04 8.68
C LEU A 58 14.18 0.69 9.40
N LYS A 59 15.35 0.03 9.37
CA LYS A 59 15.60 -1.22 10.10
C LYS A 59 15.44 -1.02 11.61
N SER A 60 16.12 -0.01 12.17
CA SER A 60 16.04 0.31 13.60
C SER A 60 14.60 0.59 14.04
N SER A 61 13.85 1.34 13.22
CA SER A 61 12.43 1.61 13.49
C SER A 61 11.57 0.35 13.42
N TYR A 62 11.83 -0.55 12.48
CA TYR A 62 11.15 -1.85 12.42
C TYR A 62 11.40 -2.69 13.69
N GLU A 63 12.65 -2.76 14.15
CA GLU A 63 13.05 -3.48 15.37
C GLU A 63 12.42 -2.85 16.62
N GLN A 64 12.36 -1.52 16.69
CA GLN A 64 11.77 -0.79 17.82
C GLN A 64 10.24 -0.89 17.85
N TYR A 65 9.59 -0.92 16.68
CA TYR A 65 8.13 -0.96 16.54
C TYR A 65 7.66 -2.23 15.84
N PRO A 66 7.90 -3.42 16.42
CA PRO A 66 7.66 -4.68 15.72
C PRO A 66 6.17 -4.94 15.46
N LYS A 67 5.26 -4.25 16.18
CA LYS A 67 3.81 -4.33 15.96
C LYS A 67 3.33 -3.42 14.81
N SER A 68 4.19 -2.56 14.28
CA SER A 68 3.88 -1.69 13.15
C SER A 68 3.97 -2.47 11.84
N VAL A 69 2.82 -2.68 11.20
CA VAL A 69 2.76 -3.17 9.81
C VAL A 69 3.50 -2.20 8.88
N TYR A 70 3.37 -0.90 9.13
CA TYR A 70 3.94 0.14 8.28
C TYR A 70 5.47 0.12 8.26
N ALA A 71 6.12 0.19 9.43
CA ALA A 71 7.57 0.05 9.59
C ALA A 71 8.13 -1.17 8.84
N GLY A 72 7.51 -2.35 9.01
CA GLY A 72 7.90 -3.56 8.27
C GLY A 72 7.73 -3.41 6.76
N TYR A 73 6.61 -2.86 6.32
CA TYR A 73 6.34 -2.59 4.90
C TYR A 73 7.38 -1.66 4.27
N VAL A 74 7.67 -0.50 4.88
CA VAL A 74 8.62 0.47 4.31
C VAL A 74 10.06 -0.06 4.35
N TYR A 75 10.44 -0.81 5.39
CA TYR A 75 11.75 -1.45 5.46
C TYR A 75 11.90 -2.50 4.36
N HIS A 76 10.90 -3.37 4.17
CA HIS A 76 10.86 -4.32 3.06
C HIS A 76 11.00 -3.61 1.70
N ARG A 77 10.27 -2.50 1.48
CA ARG A 77 10.38 -1.72 0.24
C ARG A 77 11.77 -1.12 0.03
N ALA A 78 12.43 -0.67 1.09
CA ALA A 78 13.79 -0.17 1.02
C ALA A 78 14.80 -1.28 0.67
N LEU A 79 14.66 -2.48 1.26
CA LEU A 79 15.50 -3.63 0.88
C LEU A 79 15.39 -3.94 -0.61
N ILE A 80 14.17 -3.97 -1.16
CA ILE A 80 13.93 -4.14 -2.61
C ILE A 80 14.57 -3.01 -3.43
N PHE A 81 14.52 -1.77 -2.96
CA PHE A 81 15.12 -0.63 -3.65
C PHE A 81 16.66 -0.74 -3.72
N PHE A 82 17.30 -1.23 -2.67
CA PHE A 82 18.74 -1.48 -2.62
C PHE A 82 19.16 -2.84 -3.17
N GLU A 83 18.23 -3.57 -3.83
CA GLU A 83 18.49 -4.88 -4.43
C GLU A 83 18.93 -5.97 -3.43
N LEU A 84 18.58 -5.80 -2.15
CA LEU A 84 18.82 -6.77 -1.06
C LEU A 84 17.68 -7.80 -1.01
N PHE A 85 17.59 -8.63 -2.05
CA PHE A 85 16.43 -9.48 -2.29
C PHE A 85 16.30 -10.64 -1.30
N GLU A 86 17.41 -11.20 -0.82
CA GLU A 86 17.39 -12.31 0.14
C GLU A 86 16.81 -11.83 1.48
N GLU A 87 17.33 -10.72 2.01
CA GLU A 87 16.83 -10.10 3.24
C GLU A 87 15.39 -9.62 3.09
N ALA A 88 15.02 -9.11 1.91
CA ALA A 88 13.64 -8.73 1.64
C ALA A 88 12.68 -9.93 1.69
N ASP A 89 13.08 -11.09 1.14
CA ASP A 89 12.23 -12.28 1.18
C ASP A 89 12.12 -12.83 2.61
N GLU A 90 13.23 -12.91 3.35
CA GLU A 90 13.22 -13.33 4.76
C GLU A 90 12.27 -12.45 5.60
N LEU A 91 12.40 -11.13 5.47
CA LEU A 91 11.53 -10.18 6.14
C LEU A 91 10.08 -10.36 5.69
N PHE A 92 9.82 -10.56 4.41
CA PHE A 92 8.46 -10.78 3.92
C PHE A 92 7.84 -12.05 4.51
N GLN A 93 8.57 -13.16 4.61
CA GLN A 93 8.07 -14.37 5.25
C GLN A 93 7.72 -14.13 6.73
N GLU A 94 8.50 -13.31 7.44
CA GLU A 94 8.18 -12.89 8.81
C GLU A 94 6.89 -12.06 8.86
N LEU A 95 6.81 -10.99 8.05
CA LEU A 95 5.67 -10.09 8.00
C LEU A 95 4.39 -10.83 7.63
N ARG A 96 4.46 -11.77 6.68
CA ARG A 96 3.32 -12.60 6.27
C ARG A 96 2.78 -13.43 7.42
N LYS A 97 3.64 -14.08 8.21
CA LYS A 97 3.22 -14.87 9.39
C LYS A 97 2.57 -13.99 10.45
N ARG A 98 3.05 -12.75 10.61
CA ARG A 98 2.61 -11.86 11.69
C ARG A 98 1.36 -11.04 11.34
N PHE A 99 1.21 -10.70 10.07
CA PHE A 99 0.27 -9.68 9.60
C PHE A 99 -0.50 -10.17 8.35
N GLU A 100 -0.80 -11.46 8.28
CA GLU A 100 -1.40 -12.12 7.11
C GLU A 100 -2.64 -11.40 6.54
N ASP A 101 -3.49 -10.86 7.41
CA ASP A 101 -4.72 -10.18 7.03
C ASP A 101 -4.57 -8.70 6.65
N GLN A 102 -3.37 -8.14 6.81
CA GLN A 102 -3.12 -6.73 6.55
C GLN A 102 -2.99 -6.47 5.05
N LEU A 103 -3.66 -5.42 4.58
CA LEU A 103 -3.72 -5.07 3.16
C LEU A 103 -2.34 -4.87 2.56
N LEU A 104 -1.44 -4.14 3.24
CA LEU A 104 -0.07 -3.91 2.77
C LEU A 104 0.69 -5.23 2.52
N ILE A 105 0.49 -6.23 3.37
CA ILE A 105 1.15 -7.53 3.27
C ILE A 105 0.54 -8.38 2.17
N LYS A 106 -0.80 -8.39 2.06
CA LYS A 106 -1.51 -9.00 0.93
C LYS A 106 -1.06 -8.40 -0.41
N SER A 107 -0.87 -7.08 -0.46
CA SER A 107 -0.36 -6.41 -1.65
C SER A 107 1.08 -6.84 -2.00
N ILE A 108 1.99 -6.97 -1.03
CA ILE A 108 3.34 -7.50 -1.31
C ILE A 108 3.25 -8.91 -1.92
N LEU A 109 2.46 -9.81 -1.31
CA LEU A 109 2.25 -11.17 -1.82
C LEU A 109 1.73 -11.17 -3.25
N ALA A 110 0.70 -10.36 -3.51
CA ALA A 110 0.07 -10.26 -4.82
C ALA A 110 1.08 -9.77 -5.89
N TYR A 111 1.97 -8.82 -5.55
CA TYR A 111 3.04 -8.39 -6.44
C TYR A 111 4.10 -9.46 -6.71
N GLN A 112 4.49 -10.24 -5.70
CA GLN A 112 5.43 -11.35 -5.91
C GLN A 112 4.83 -12.40 -6.85
N LEU A 113 3.55 -12.75 -6.65
CA LEU A 113 2.83 -13.66 -7.53
C LEU A 113 2.74 -13.11 -8.97
N LEU A 114 2.43 -11.82 -9.11
CA LEU A 114 2.39 -11.13 -10.40
C LEU A 114 3.75 -11.16 -11.12
N LYS A 115 4.84 -10.82 -10.43
CA LYS A 115 6.21 -10.89 -10.98
C LYS A 115 6.60 -12.30 -11.45
N ASN A 116 6.10 -13.32 -10.75
CA ASN A 116 6.31 -14.72 -11.08
C ASN A 116 5.31 -15.25 -12.12
N LYS A 117 4.54 -14.37 -12.78
CA LYS A 117 3.52 -14.69 -13.80
C LYS A 117 2.42 -15.62 -13.30
N LYS A 118 2.20 -15.68 -11.99
CA LYS A 118 1.11 -16.44 -11.36
C LYS A 118 -0.14 -15.56 -11.25
N TYR A 119 -0.72 -15.21 -12.39
CA TYR A 119 -1.79 -14.21 -12.48
C TYR A 119 -3.05 -14.62 -11.70
N GLU A 120 -3.49 -15.87 -11.86
CA GLU A 120 -4.68 -16.38 -11.15
C GLU A 120 -4.48 -16.28 -9.63
N ASP A 121 -3.36 -16.77 -9.11
CA ASP A 121 -3.00 -16.68 -7.70
C ASP A 121 -2.93 -15.23 -7.21
N ALA A 122 -2.32 -14.33 -8.00
CA ALA A 122 -2.18 -12.92 -7.67
C ALA A 122 -3.56 -12.24 -7.50
N SER A 123 -4.48 -12.49 -8.43
CA SER A 123 -5.85 -11.96 -8.35
C SER A 123 -6.65 -12.58 -7.20
N ALA A 124 -6.41 -13.86 -6.90
CA ALA A 124 -7.10 -14.61 -5.85
C ALA A 124 -6.81 -14.07 -4.44
N ILE A 125 -5.68 -13.40 -4.22
CA ILE A 125 -5.37 -12.70 -2.96
C ILE A 125 -6.49 -11.72 -2.56
N PHE A 126 -7.12 -11.09 -3.55
CA PHE A 126 -8.26 -10.18 -3.36
C PHE A 126 -9.57 -10.77 -3.89
N GLN A 127 -9.64 -12.09 -4.12
CA GLN A 127 -10.80 -12.80 -4.66
C GLN A 127 -11.27 -12.28 -6.03
N GLY A 128 -10.35 -11.73 -6.83
CA GLY A 128 -10.71 -11.06 -8.09
C GLY A 128 -11.42 -9.72 -7.89
N ILE A 129 -11.47 -9.17 -6.67
CA ILE A 129 -12.22 -7.94 -6.37
C ILE A 129 -11.30 -6.73 -6.47
N GLU A 130 -11.53 -5.91 -7.50
CA GLU A 130 -10.79 -4.67 -7.81
C GLU A 130 -11.23 -3.44 -7.01
N VAL A 131 -12.15 -3.61 -6.05
CA VAL A 131 -12.69 -2.54 -5.22
C VAL A 131 -12.29 -2.79 -3.77
N LEU A 132 -11.54 -1.87 -3.15
CA LEU A 132 -11.03 -1.99 -1.77
C LEU A 132 -12.10 -2.43 -0.77
N LYS A 133 -13.25 -1.76 -0.79
CA LYS A 133 -14.35 -2.06 0.12
C LYS A 133 -15.02 -3.42 -0.19
N GLY A 134 -14.95 -3.89 -1.43
CA GLY A 134 -15.38 -5.24 -1.78
C GLY A 134 -14.39 -6.30 -1.27
N ALA A 135 -13.09 -6.09 -1.46
CA ALA A 135 -12.03 -6.98 -0.99
C ALA A 135 -11.90 -7.02 0.54
N PHE A 136 -12.21 -5.90 1.22
CA PHE A 136 -12.17 -5.77 2.68
C PHE A 136 -13.52 -5.25 3.24
N PRO A 137 -14.59 -6.06 3.21
CA PRO A 137 -15.95 -5.60 3.48
C PRO A 137 -16.17 -5.09 4.90
N ARG A 138 -15.41 -5.59 5.88
CA ARG A 138 -15.50 -5.17 7.29
C ARG A 138 -14.77 -3.85 7.58
N ARG A 139 -13.85 -3.41 6.71
CA ARG A 139 -13.08 -2.18 6.93
C ARG A 139 -13.90 -0.96 6.56
N LYS A 140 -13.96 0.03 7.46
CA LYS A 140 -14.70 1.28 7.22
C LYS A 140 -13.86 2.35 6.54
N GLN A 141 -12.54 2.31 6.74
CA GLN A 141 -11.60 3.35 6.32
C GLN A 141 -10.32 2.68 5.81
N PHE A 142 -9.73 3.31 4.80
CA PHE A 142 -8.44 2.92 4.23
C PHE A 142 -7.49 4.11 4.32
N PHE A 143 -6.24 3.84 4.69
CA PHE A 143 -5.19 4.85 4.60
C PHE A 143 -4.83 5.06 3.12
N PHE A 144 -4.47 6.29 2.74
CA PHE A 144 -4.29 6.62 1.32
C PHE A 144 -3.20 5.77 0.64
N GLU A 145 -2.11 5.44 1.35
CA GLU A 145 -1.06 4.59 0.77
C GLU A 145 -1.53 3.16 0.54
N GLU A 146 -2.35 2.60 1.43
CA GLU A 146 -2.98 1.29 1.20
C GLU A 146 -3.82 1.32 -0.08
N ALA A 147 -4.61 2.39 -0.25
CA ALA A 147 -5.44 2.55 -1.43
C ALA A 147 -4.60 2.72 -2.71
N PHE A 148 -3.54 3.53 -2.64
CA PHE A 148 -2.60 3.72 -3.75
C PHE A 148 -1.96 2.39 -4.16
N ILE A 149 -1.43 1.62 -3.20
CA ILE A 149 -0.75 0.36 -3.44
C ILE A 149 -1.72 -0.68 -4.02
N PHE A 150 -2.94 -0.76 -3.47
CA PHE A 150 -3.97 -1.66 -3.99
C PHE A 150 -4.32 -1.36 -5.45
N HIS A 151 -4.53 -0.08 -5.79
CA HIS A 151 -4.84 0.30 -7.17
C HIS A 151 -3.63 0.15 -8.09
N HIS A 152 -2.42 0.38 -7.60
CA HIS A 152 -1.19 0.10 -8.35
C HIS A 152 -1.07 -1.38 -8.70
N PHE A 153 -1.45 -2.28 -7.79
CA PHE A 153 -1.38 -3.72 -8.05
C PHE A 153 -2.29 -4.09 -9.21
N TRP A 154 -3.55 -3.64 -9.17
CA TRP A 154 -4.51 -3.91 -10.23
C TRP A 154 -4.13 -3.26 -11.56
N ALA A 155 -3.55 -2.05 -11.54
CA ALA A 155 -3.02 -1.43 -12.75
C ALA A 155 -1.94 -2.29 -13.42
N CYS A 156 -0.98 -2.80 -12.64
CA CYS A 156 0.05 -3.71 -13.14
C CYS A 156 -0.55 -5.03 -13.60
N TYR A 157 -1.45 -5.63 -12.82
CA TYR A 157 -2.12 -6.88 -13.17
C TYR A 157 -2.77 -6.80 -14.54
N PHE A 158 -3.61 -5.78 -14.76
CA PHE A 158 -4.33 -5.62 -16.01
C PHE A 158 -3.43 -5.28 -17.19
N LEU A 159 -2.35 -4.53 -16.95
CA LEU A 159 -1.34 -4.28 -17.98
C LEU A 159 -0.67 -5.59 -18.43
N GLU A 160 -0.23 -6.42 -17.49
CA GLU A 160 0.43 -7.71 -17.75
C GLU A 160 -0.53 -8.73 -18.40
N THR A 161 -1.83 -8.66 -18.12
CA THR A 161 -2.84 -9.53 -18.74
C THR A 161 -3.46 -8.96 -20.02
N GLY A 162 -3.04 -7.77 -20.46
CA GLY A 162 -3.47 -7.15 -21.72
C GLY A 162 -4.81 -6.41 -21.71
N ASP A 163 -5.37 -6.07 -20.54
CA ASP A 163 -6.58 -5.24 -20.40
C ASP A 163 -6.19 -3.79 -20.10
N GLU A 164 -5.77 -3.06 -21.12
CA GLU A 164 -5.29 -1.68 -20.99
C GLU A 164 -6.37 -0.74 -20.43
N LEU A 165 -7.65 -0.97 -20.75
CA LEU A 165 -8.75 -0.13 -20.28
C LEU A 165 -8.93 -0.24 -18.75
N GLN A 166 -8.88 -1.46 -18.20
CA GLN A 166 -8.91 -1.62 -16.76
C GLN A 166 -7.65 -1.10 -16.10
N SER A 167 -6.48 -1.29 -16.72
CA SER A 167 -5.22 -0.71 -16.22
C SER A 167 -5.32 0.81 -16.09
N GLU A 168 -5.80 1.50 -17.13
CA GLU A 168 -5.95 2.95 -17.15
C GLU A 168 -6.93 3.45 -16.08
N LYS A 169 -8.06 2.76 -15.89
CA LYS A 169 -9.01 3.08 -14.81
C LYS A 169 -8.33 3.09 -13.44
N HIS A 170 -7.48 2.10 -13.16
CA HIS A 170 -6.74 2.03 -11.89
C HIS A 170 -5.66 3.11 -11.78
N GLN A 171 -4.93 3.41 -12.87
CA GLN A 171 -3.97 4.52 -12.92
C GLN A 171 -4.65 5.88 -12.67
N ARG A 172 -5.83 6.13 -13.25
CA ARG A 172 -6.61 7.35 -13.01
C ARG A 172 -7.03 7.49 -11.55
N LEU A 173 -7.40 6.39 -10.89
CA LEU A 173 -7.69 6.40 -9.45
C LEU A 173 -6.44 6.72 -8.62
N MET A 174 -5.29 6.15 -8.95
CA MET A 174 -4.01 6.49 -8.30
C MET A 174 -3.65 7.97 -8.48
N PHE A 175 -3.87 8.51 -9.68
CA PHE A 175 -3.65 9.93 -9.97
C PHE A 175 -4.56 10.82 -9.11
N LEU A 176 -5.84 10.48 -9.01
CA LEU A 176 -6.79 11.18 -8.13
C LEU A 176 -6.33 11.12 -6.67
N ILE A 177 -5.95 9.95 -6.14
CA ILE A 177 -5.48 9.79 -4.76
C ILE A 177 -4.23 10.65 -4.53
N THR A 178 -3.26 10.60 -5.44
CA THR A 178 -1.98 11.32 -5.32
C THR A 178 -2.20 12.83 -5.35
N ASN A 179 -3.01 13.35 -6.27
CA ASN A 179 -3.29 14.78 -6.33
C ASN A 179 -4.10 15.27 -5.14
N THR A 180 -5.05 14.45 -4.66
CA THR A 180 -5.79 14.73 -3.43
C THR A 180 -4.83 14.84 -2.24
N PHE A 181 -3.89 13.90 -2.10
CA PHE A 181 -2.85 13.96 -1.07
C PHE A 181 -1.94 15.20 -1.20
N LYS A 182 -1.47 15.51 -2.42
CA LYS A 182 -0.66 16.72 -2.66
C LYS A 182 -1.41 18.00 -2.28
N SER A 183 -2.69 18.09 -2.65
CA SER A 183 -3.55 19.23 -2.28
C SER A 183 -3.73 19.32 -0.76
N PHE A 184 -3.90 18.18 -0.08
CA PHE A 184 -3.92 18.14 1.38
C PHE A 184 -2.64 18.67 2.00
N CYS A 185 -1.47 18.18 1.58
CA CYS A 185 -0.18 18.66 2.09
C CYS A 185 0.02 20.16 1.83
N ALA A 186 -0.38 20.67 0.66
CA ALA A 186 -0.33 22.09 0.36
C ALA A 186 -1.26 22.94 1.24
N THR A 187 -2.40 22.38 1.65
CA THR A 187 -3.40 23.07 2.48
C THR A 187 -3.06 23.03 3.97
N VAL A 188 -2.47 21.92 4.43
CA VAL A 188 -2.01 21.77 5.82
C VAL A 188 -0.71 22.52 6.06
N GLY A 189 0.03 22.84 4.98
CA GLY A 189 1.24 23.65 5.01
C GLY A 189 2.46 22.83 5.43
N SER A 190 3.55 23.06 4.70
CA SER A 190 4.89 23.23 5.29
C SER A 190 5.04 22.79 6.74
N VAL A 191 5.56 21.58 6.94
CA VAL A 191 6.54 21.32 7.99
C VAL A 191 7.90 21.27 7.31
#